data_AF-A0A956U3Y2-F1
#
_entry.id   AF-A0A956U3Y2-F1
#
_cell.length_a   1.000
_cell.length_b   1.000
_cell.length_c   1.000
_cell.angle_alpha   90.00
_cell.angle_beta   90.00
_cell.angle_gamma   90.00
#
_symmetry.space_group_name_H-M   'P 1'
#
loop_
_entity.id
_entity.type
_entity.pdbx_description
1 polymer ?
#
loop_
_entity_poly.entity_id
_entity_poly.type
_entity_poly.pdbx_seq_one_letter_code
_entity_poly.pdbx_strand_id
1 'polypeptide(L)'
;MSNNDHFKESNIPELLGFTPVSMVSDREIWEHLVTPQVKAMLGDIVSREVTVRERTEGDFPGDEVSNLNDHQLFGGLKGFVRFPFINTFIKTKYGALIIKRDGVKFKVFAWYGKPGATKMELIFKVALRDRRYDGTKRANDTALLDFEYDDPELNRVLELEGMPEHSKSVELSVYGYLPGSLIVDATGDQEMNDFVASPFRFVDQPEKFLELFNRAWKSARSPGQTGSAVPDVARLVPTAVERFAVNQGYDYIENASSHYHVARWAESIGYRYTCEEQDAAIKALTEGIKRLKDSGQKFQRHQESWVCVLQHLPRKFIPDELYLGGARWPQDNIGQQNLWMYKPLSERAIEAAKKAGKIQQRKCGSGAKQIASKKG
;
A
#
# COMPACT_ATOMS: atom_id res chain seq x y z
N MET A 1 -48.82 6.70 27.13
CA MET A 1 -48.39 6.47 25.74
C MET A 1 -47.19 7.36 25.48
N SER A 2 -45.99 6.79 25.42
CA SER A 2 -44.74 7.53 25.26
C SER A 2 -44.52 7.91 23.79
N ASN A 3 -44.91 9.12 23.43
CA ASN A 3 -44.62 9.73 22.13
C ASN A 3 -43.19 10.31 22.13
N ASN A 4 -42.15 9.48 22.14
CA ASN A 4 -40.78 10.00 22.03
C ASN A 4 -39.77 9.13 21.24
N ASP A 5 -40.21 8.11 20.50
CA ASP A 5 -39.29 7.17 19.82
C ASP A 5 -39.26 7.30 18.28
N HIS A 6 -39.85 8.35 17.71
CA HIS A 6 -39.90 8.52 16.24
C HIS A 6 -38.75 9.34 15.64
N PHE A 7 -37.91 9.98 16.46
CA PHE A 7 -36.74 10.72 16.01
C PHE A 7 -35.46 10.05 16.51
N LYS A 8 -35.07 8.94 15.87
CA LYS A 8 -33.69 8.44 16.04
C LYS A 8 -32.74 9.49 15.46
N GLU A 9 -31.71 9.86 16.22
CA GLU A 9 -30.66 10.75 15.72
C GLU A 9 -30.01 10.13 14.48
N SER A 10 -30.07 10.84 13.37
CA SER A 10 -29.35 10.47 12.16
C SER A 10 -27.87 10.73 12.35
N ASN A 11 -27.02 9.71 12.21
CA ASN A 11 -25.58 9.90 12.11
C ASN A 11 -25.23 10.43 10.71
N ILE A 12 -25.43 11.73 10.50
CA ILE A 12 -25.22 12.40 9.22
C ILE A 12 -23.79 12.17 8.67
N PRO A 13 -22.72 12.26 9.47
CA PRO A 13 -21.37 11.95 8.98
C PRO A 13 -21.25 10.55 8.37
N GLU A 14 -21.77 9.53 9.05
CA GLU A 14 -21.77 8.15 8.55
C GLU A 14 -22.64 8.00 7.28
N LEU A 15 -23.80 8.68 7.22
CA LEU A 15 -24.66 8.70 6.02
C LEU A 15 -23.98 9.36 4.81
N LEU A 16 -23.18 10.40 5.05
CA LEU A 16 -22.35 11.06 4.03
C LEU A 16 -21.06 10.28 3.71
N GLY A 17 -20.79 9.18 4.43
CA GLY A 17 -19.65 8.30 4.19
C GLY A 17 -18.34 8.77 4.81
N PHE A 18 -18.37 9.69 5.78
CA PHE A 18 -17.20 10.04 6.57
C PHE A 18 -16.90 8.95 7.59
N THR A 19 -15.72 8.34 7.47
CA THR A 19 -15.28 7.23 8.30
C THR A 19 -14.41 7.74 9.47
N PRO A 20 -14.39 7.03 10.61
CA PRO A 20 -13.58 7.45 11.76
C PRO A 20 -12.09 7.66 11.44
N VAL A 21 -11.51 6.87 10.52
CA VAL A 21 -10.10 7.02 10.17
C VAL A 21 -9.79 8.37 9.51
N SER A 22 -10.72 8.97 8.75
CA SER A 22 -10.50 10.30 8.16
C SER A 22 -10.50 11.43 9.21
N MET A 23 -10.94 11.15 10.44
CA MET A 23 -10.98 12.11 11.53
C MET A 23 -9.68 12.23 12.34
N VAL A 24 -8.65 11.42 12.03
CA VAL A 24 -7.34 11.52 12.70
C VAL A 24 -6.72 12.91 12.48
N SER A 25 -6.37 13.58 13.57
CA SER A 25 -5.96 14.99 13.54
C SER A 25 -4.56 15.19 12.96
N ASP A 26 -4.30 16.38 12.39
CA ASP A 26 -2.94 16.75 11.94
C ASP A 26 -1.91 16.69 13.06
N ARG A 27 -2.34 17.04 14.27
CA ARG A 27 -1.48 17.01 15.47
C ARG A 27 -1.07 15.59 15.78
N GLU A 28 -2.01 14.65 15.82
CA GLU A 28 -1.68 13.23 16.05
C GLU A 28 -0.75 12.68 14.97
N ILE A 29 -1.03 13.01 13.70
CA ILE A 29 -0.19 12.62 12.57
C ILE A 29 1.23 13.16 12.75
N TRP A 30 1.39 14.45 13.03
CA TRP A 30 2.70 15.03 13.26
C TRP A 30 3.37 14.38 14.45
N GLU A 31 2.75 14.36 15.63
CA GLU A 31 3.37 13.91 16.87
C GLU A 31 3.76 12.43 16.83
N HIS A 32 2.96 11.59 16.18
CA HIS A 32 3.05 10.14 16.37
C HIS A 32 3.26 9.33 15.10
N LEU A 33 2.84 9.81 13.93
CA LEU A 33 3.00 9.07 12.67
C LEU A 33 4.27 9.48 11.92
N VAL A 34 4.54 10.79 11.83
CA VAL A 34 5.77 11.28 11.21
C VAL A 34 6.94 10.92 12.12
N THR A 35 7.84 10.07 11.62
CA THR A 35 8.93 9.50 12.43
C THR A 35 9.98 10.56 12.79
N PRO A 36 10.77 10.35 13.85
CA PRO A 36 11.85 11.26 14.24
C PRO A 36 12.82 11.57 13.10
N GLN A 37 13.23 10.59 12.28
CA GLN A 37 14.13 10.87 11.16
C GLN A 37 13.45 11.67 10.05
N VAL A 38 12.19 11.41 9.74
CA VAL A 38 11.44 12.21 8.76
C VAL A 38 11.30 13.65 9.26
N LYS A 39 10.96 13.87 10.53
CA LYS A 39 10.92 15.20 11.14
C LYS A 39 12.28 15.89 11.09
N ALA A 40 13.36 15.18 11.38
CA ALA A 40 14.71 15.73 11.34
C ALA A 40 15.09 16.22 9.92
N MET A 41 14.69 15.49 8.88
CA MET A 41 14.90 15.89 7.48
C MET A 41 14.04 17.10 7.09
N LEU A 42 12.80 17.20 7.56
CA LEU A 42 11.91 18.33 7.30
C LEU A 42 12.28 19.61 8.09
N GLY A 43 12.77 19.43 9.32
CA GLY A 43 13.02 20.52 10.26
C GLY A 43 11.73 21.10 10.88
N ASP A 44 11.87 22.26 11.53
CA ASP A 44 10.78 22.91 12.25
C ASP A 44 9.63 23.33 11.34
N ILE A 45 8.41 23.30 11.88
CA ILE A 45 7.22 23.83 11.20
C ILE A 45 7.31 25.36 11.12
N VAL A 46 7.06 25.90 9.92
CA VAL A 46 7.08 27.33 9.61
C VAL A 46 5.66 27.88 9.51
N SER A 47 4.78 27.18 8.80
CA SER A 47 3.39 27.61 8.62
C SER A 47 2.49 26.41 8.33
N ARG A 48 1.17 26.61 8.51
CA ARG A 48 0.14 25.62 8.20
C ARG A 48 -1.03 26.30 7.51
N GLU A 49 -1.52 25.69 6.44
CA GLU A 49 -2.71 26.11 5.70
C GLU A 49 -3.63 24.90 5.48
N VAL A 50 -4.95 25.13 5.57
CA VAL A 50 -5.97 24.10 5.33
C VAL A 50 -6.94 24.61 4.28
N THR A 51 -7.13 23.84 3.23
CA THR A 51 -8.03 24.18 2.12
C THR A 51 -8.89 22.99 1.74
N VAL A 52 -10.08 23.25 1.18
CA VAL A 52 -10.88 22.25 0.46
C VAL A 52 -10.51 22.35 -1.01
N ARG A 53 -10.22 21.21 -1.64
CA ARG A 53 -9.83 21.13 -3.05
C ARG A 53 -10.83 20.34 -3.86
N GLU A 54 -11.07 20.84 -5.06
CA GLU A 54 -12.00 20.26 -6.05
C GLU A 54 -11.29 19.90 -7.36
N ARG A 55 -9.97 20.08 -7.43
CA ARG A 55 -9.15 19.84 -8.62
C ARG A 55 -8.07 18.81 -8.37
N THR A 56 -7.53 18.26 -9.44
CA THR A 56 -6.44 17.27 -9.39
C THR A 56 -5.07 17.89 -9.08
N GLU A 57 -4.91 19.20 -9.28
CA GLU A 57 -3.63 19.89 -9.09
C GLU A 57 -3.17 19.88 -7.62
N GLY A 58 -1.88 19.59 -7.44
CA GLY A 58 -1.17 19.66 -6.16
C GLY A 58 -0.73 21.06 -5.79
N ASP A 59 -0.07 21.18 -4.63
CA ASP A 59 0.63 22.42 -4.24
C ASP A 59 1.85 22.72 -5.14
N PHE A 60 2.40 21.70 -5.81
CA PHE A 60 3.57 21.76 -6.70
C PHE A 60 3.62 20.47 -7.55
N PRO A 61 4.49 20.41 -8.59
CA PRO A 61 4.62 19.22 -9.43
C PRO A 61 4.99 17.97 -8.63
N GLY A 62 4.21 16.90 -8.80
CA GLY A 62 4.35 15.63 -8.07
C GLY A 62 3.39 15.46 -6.89
N ASP A 63 2.76 16.55 -6.41
CA ASP A 63 1.73 16.51 -5.37
C ASP A 63 0.31 16.43 -5.96
N GLU A 64 0.14 15.98 -7.19
CA GLU A 64 -1.20 15.81 -7.77
C GLU A 64 -1.97 14.69 -7.06
N VAL A 65 -3.30 14.74 -7.16
CA VAL A 65 -4.15 13.59 -6.83
C VAL A 65 -4.57 12.85 -8.09
N SER A 66 -4.69 11.54 -7.99
CA SER A 66 -5.05 10.65 -9.08
C SER A 66 -6.56 10.56 -9.23
N ASN A 67 -7.10 11.00 -10.37
CA ASN A 67 -8.49 10.74 -10.76
C ASN A 67 -8.57 9.48 -11.62
N LEU A 68 -8.20 8.32 -11.06
CA LEU A 68 -8.08 7.06 -11.82
C LEU A 68 -9.38 6.61 -12.49
N ASN A 69 -10.53 7.04 -11.97
CA ASN A 69 -11.83 6.63 -12.52
C ASN A 69 -12.37 7.58 -13.58
N ASP A 70 -11.61 8.62 -13.94
CA ASP A 70 -12.00 9.70 -14.85
C ASP A 70 -13.43 10.19 -14.58
N HIS A 71 -13.85 10.15 -13.30
CA HIS A 71 -15.22 10.37 -12.89
C HIS A 71 -15.49 11.87 -13.03
N GLN A 72 -15.97 12.23 -14.22
CA GLN A 72 -16.45 13.55 -14.55
C GLN A 72 -17.51 13.93 -13.50
N LEU A 73 -17.38 15.12 -12.90
CA LEU A 73 -18.51 15.75 -12.23
C LEU A 73 -19.71 15.75 -13.20
N PHE A 74 -20.92 15.64 -12.66
CA PHE A 74 -22.15 15.73 -13.44
C PHE A 74 -22.04 16.94 -14.40
N GLY A 75 -21.93 16.68 -15.72
CA GLY A 75 -21.65 17.73 -16.72
C GLY A 75 -20.31 17.65 -17.48
N GLY A 76 -19.47 16.64 -17.25
CA GLY A 76 -18.34 16.35 -18.15
C GLY A 76 -17.08 17.21 -17.97
N LEU A 77 -16.97 17.94 -16.85
CA LEU A 77 -15.86 18.85 -16.60
C LEU A 77 -14.57 18.08 -16.28
N LYS A 78 -13.52 18.35 -17.06
CA LYS A 78 -12.16 17.80 -16.87
C LYS A 78 -11.36 18.61 -15.85
N GLY A 79 -10.40 17.97 -15.19
CA GLY A 79 -9.50 18.60 -14.20
C GLY A 79 -10.09 18.78 -12.80
N PHE A 80 -11.32 18.32 -12.60
CA PHE A 80 -11.98 18.31 -11.29
C PHE A 80 -12.01 16.89 -10.72
N VAL A 81 -11.98 16.80 -9.39
CA VAL A 81 -12.27 15.56 -8.67
C VAL A 81 -13.77 15.49 -8.39
N ARG A 82 -14.35 14.28 -8.45
CA ARG A 82 -15.76 14.06 -8.13
C ARG A 82 -16.08 14.32 -6.65
N PHE A 83 -15.11 14.01 -5.78
CA PHE A 83 -15.23 14.18 -4.34
C PHE A 83 -14.18 15.18 -3.86
N PRO A 84 -14.58 16.38 -3.42
CA PRO A 84 -13.66 17.32 -2.82
C PRO A 84 -12.93 16.69 -1.63
N PHE A 85 -11.70 17.10 -1.43
CA PHE A 85 -10.86 16.61 -0.34
C PHE A 85 -10.27 17.77 0.45
N ILE A 86 -9.96 17.52 1.71
CA ILE A 86 -9.26 18.47 2.57
C ILE A 86 -7.76 18.31 2.31
N ASN A 87 -7.09 19.41 1.99
CA ASN A 87 -5.64 19.50 1.90
C ASN A 87 -5.10 20.33 3.06
N THR A 88 -4.22 19.75 3.86
CA THR A 88 -3.43 20.49 4.84
C THR A 88 -2.00 20.57 4.35
N PHE A 89 -1.54 21.79 4.07
CA PHE A 89 -0.17 22.08 3.71
C PHE A 89 0.57 22.61 4.94
N ILE A 90 1.59 21.89 5.40
CA ILE A 90 2.46 22.31 6.50
C ILE A 90 3.84 22.57 5.92
N LYS A 91 4.22 23.85 5.85
CA LYS A 91 5.56 24.26 5.46
C LYS A 91 6.52 23.96 6.60
N THR A 92 7.66 23.37 6.27
CA THR A 92 8.76 23.13 7.22
C THR A 92 10.03 23.82 6.73
N LYS A 93 11.06 23.86 7.57
CA LYS A 93 12.33 24.54 7.28
C LYS A 93 13.00 24.02 5.99
N TYR A 94 12.93 22.72 5.73
CA TYR A 94 13.62 22.03 4.64
C TYR A 94 12.68 21.26 3.70
N GLY A 95 11.37 21.51 3.78
CA GLY A 95 10.39 20.72 3.06
C GLY A 95 8.94 21.12 3.32
N ALA A 96 8.03 20.19 3.02
CA ALA A 96 6.62 20.30 3.37
C ALA A 96 6.06 18.95 3.83
N LEU A 97 5.10 18.98 4.74
CA LEU A 97 4.22 17.86 5.04
C LEU A 97 2.84 18.19 4.48
N ILE A 98 2.27 17.28 3.69
CA ILE A 98 0.96 17.43 3.09
C ILE A 98 0.07 16.32 3.59
N ILE A 99 -1.06 16.68 4.16
CA ILE A 99 -2.05 15.73 4.65
C ILE A 99 -3.33 15.93 3.86
N LYS A 100 -3.70 14.92 3.07
CA LYS A 100 -4.92 14.89 2.27
C LYS A 100 -5.93 13.96 2.90
N ARG A 101 -7.19 14.38 2.97
CA ARG A 101 -8.28 13.59 3.54
C ARG A 101 -9.53 13.67 2.69
N ASP A 102 -10.20 12.55 2.52
CA ASP A 102 -11.58 12.50 2.02
C ASP A 102 -12.46 11.75 3.03
N GLY A 103 -13.66 11.35 2.60
CA GLY A 103 -14.60 10.62 3.45
C GLY A 103 -14.04 9.33 4.02
N VAL A 104 -13.18 8.61 3.30
CA VAL A 104 -12.81 7.22 3.61
C VAL A 104 -11.33 7.02 3.94
N LYS A 105 -10.49 8.02 3.67
CA LYS A 105 -9.03 7.89 3.69
C LYS A 105 -8.34 9.16 4.15
N PHE A 106 -7.20 8.99 4.83
CA PHE A 106 -6.17 10.02 4.86
C PHE A 106 -4.88 9.54 4.20
N LYS A 107 -4.14 10.46 3.60
CA LYS A 107 -2.80 10.28 3.06
C LYS A 107 -1.88 11.38 3.59
N VAL A 108 -0.70 10.99 4.04
CA VAL A 108 0.36 11.86 4.52
C VAL A 108 1.53 11.74 3.56
N PHE A 109 2.03 12.87 3.08
CA PHE A 109 3.21 12.96 2.22
C PHE A 109 4.21 13.91 2.88
N ALA A 110 5.46 13.47 3.05
CA ALA A 110 6.55 14.37 3.40
C ALA A 110 7.46 14.57 2.19
N TRP A 111 7.66 15.83 1.84
CA TRP A 111 8.45 16.27 0.71
C TRP A 111 9.66 17.04 1.21
N TYR A 112 10.86 16.58 0.82
CA TYR A 112 12.12 17.23 1.13
C TYR A 112 12.55 18.13 -0.04
N GLY A 113 13.07 19.31 0.26
CA GLY A 113 13.45 20.32 -0.72
C GLY A 113 12.90 21.69 -0.35
N LYS A 114 13.43 22.75 -0.95
CA LYS A 114 12.99 24.11 -0.63
C LYS A 114 11.56 24.32 -1.17
N PRO A 115 10.57 24.67 -0.34
CA PRO A 115 9.22 24.99 -0.83
C PRO A 115 9.27 26.13 -1.86
N GLY A 116 8.74 25.88 -3.06
CA GLY A 116 8.81 26.80 -4.21
C GLY A 116 10.05 26.64 -5.11
N ALA A 117 10.93 25.66 -4.84
CA ALA A 117 11.95 25.25 -5.81
C ALA A 117 11.34 24.36 -6.90
N THR A 118 12.08 24.21 -8.00
CA THR A 118 11.67 23.41 -9.18
C THR A 118 11.56 21.92 -8.91
N LYS A 119 12.10 21.41 -7.79
CA LYS A 119 12.03 20.00 -7.42
C LYS A 119 11.87 19.85 -5.90
N MET A 120 10.87 19.07 -5.49
CA MET A 120 10.79 18.49 -4.15
C MET A 120 10.72 16.96 -4.27
N GLU A 121 11.31 16.27 -3.31
CA GLU A 121 11.48 14.82 -3.34
C GLU A 121 10.58 14.18 -2.27
N LEU A 122 9.76 13.21 -2.67
CA LEU A 122 8.91 12.48 -1.74
C LEU A 122 9.76 11.53 -0.90
N ILE A 123 9.88 11.81 0.39
CA ILE A 123 10.70 11.02 1.33
C ILE A 123 9.87 10.14 2.26
N PHE A 124 8.56 10.38 2.34
CA PHE A 124 7.65 9.61 3.19
C PHE A 124 6.23 9.67 2.64
N LYS A 125 5.58 8.53 2.55
CA LYS A 125 4.15 8.42 2.22
C LYS A 125 3.51 7.40 3.14
N VAL A 126 2.43 7.78 3.84
CA VAL A 126 1.60 6.84 4.59
C VAL A 126 0.13 7.12 4.33
N ALA A 127 -0.66 6.06 4.18
CA ALA A 127 -2.11 6.16 4.07
C ALA A 127 -2.81 5.12 4.92
N LEU A 128 -3.96 5.52 5.49
CA LEU A 128 -4.96 4.58 6.03
C LEU A 128 -6.29 4.81 5.31
N ARG A 129 -6.87 3.75 4.75
CA ARG A 129 -8.19 3.75 4.10
C ARG A 129 -9.14 2.80 4.81
N ASP A 130 -10.36 3.24 5.10
CA ASP A 130 -11.45 2.36 5.51
C ASP A 130 -11.88 1.47 4.34
N ARG A 131 -11.89 0.14 4.54
CA ARG A 131 -12.15 -0.82 3.46
C ARG A 131 -13.62 -1.15 3.26
N ARG A 132 -14.56 -0.55 4.00
CA ARG A 132 -16.00 -0.95 4.00
C ARG A 132 -16.69 -0.97 2.63
N TYR A 133 -16.16 -0.27 1.63
CA TYR A 133 -16.72 -0.19 0.29
C TYR A 133 -15.95 -1.03 -0.74
N ASP A 134 -14.82 -1.62 -0.37
CA ASP A 134 -14.02 -2.43 -1.30
C ASP A 134 -14.85 -3.59 -1.88
N GLY A 135 -14.61 -3.89 -3.15
CA GLY A 135 -15.42 -4.83 -3.93
C GLY A 135 -16.74 -4.24 -4.44
N THR A 136 -16.91 -2.91 -4.34
CA THR A 136 -18.07 -2.20 -4.90
C THR A 136 -17.59 -0.99 -5.70
N LYS A 137 -18.44 -0.46 -6.59
CA LYS A 137 -18.14 0.78 -7.33
C LYS A 137 -17.84 1.98 -6.41
N ARG A 138 -18.36 1.98 -5.18
CA ARG A 138 -18.11 3.04 -4.20
C ARG A 138 -16.67 3.00 -3.63
N ALA A 139 -15.95 1.88 -3.74
CA ALA A 139 -14.53 1.83 -3.36
C ALA A 139 -13.68 2.84 -4.14
N ASN A 140 -14.13 3.15 -5.35
CA ASN A 140 -13.48 4.04 -6.30
C ASN A 140 -14.00 5.50 -6.17
N ASP A 141 -14.98 5.76 -5.31
CA ASP A 141 -15.53 7.10 -5.06
C ASP A 141 -14.64 7.92 -4.10
N THR A 142 -13.37 8.12 -4.47
CA THR A 142 -12.36 8.82 -3.67
C THR A 142 -11.37 9.57 -4.59
N ALA A 143 -11.00 10.79 -4.21
CA ALA A 143 -9.93 11.55 -4.88
C ALA A 143 -8.53 11.03 -4.51
N LEU A 144 -8.43 10.17 -3.49
CA LEU A 144 -7.19 9.65 -2.94
C LEU A 144 -6.99 8.17 -3.34
N LEU A 145 -7.47 7.77 -4.50
CA LEU A 145 -7.36 6.40 -5.01
C LEU A 145 -5.93 6.11 -5.49
N ASP A 146 -5.29 5.03 -5.01
CA ASP A 146 -3.97 4.62 -5.52
C ASP A 146 -4.08 3.60 -6.67
N PHE A 147 -5.14 2.78 -6.67
CA PHE A 147 -5.50 1.80 -7.70
C PHE A 147 -7.00 1.47 -7.57
N GLU A 148 -7.61 0.77 -8.54
CA GLU A 148 -9.03 0.40 -8.47
C GLU A 148 -9.30 -0.73 -7.47
N TYR A 149 -10.37 -0.59 -6.66
CA TYR A 149 -10.75 -1.55 -5.63
C TYR A 149 -12.19 -2.09 -5.80
N ASP A 150 -12.77 -1.97 -6.99
CA ASP A 150 -14.19 -2.25 -7.21
C ASP A 150 -14.51 -3.70 -7.59
N ASP A 151 -13.51 -4.55 -7.82
CA ASP A 151 -13.71 -5.98 -8.08
C ASP A 151 -14.16 -6.72 -6.80
N PRO A 152 -15.39 -7.31 -6.78
CA PRO A 152 -15.97 -7.95 -5.61
C PRO A 152 -15.29 -9.26 -5.21
N GLU A 153 -14.48 -9.86 -6.07
CA GLU A 153 -13.77 -11.11 -5.81
C GLU A 153 -12.34 -10.84 -5.31
N LEU A 154 -11.65 -9.88 -5.93
CA LEU A 154 -10.24 -9.58 -5.66
C LEU A 154 -10.05 -8.63 -4.47
N ASN A 155 -10.94 -7.65 -4.32
CA ASN A 155 -10.81 -6.59 -3.33
C ASN A 155 -11.83 -6.69 -2.19
N ARG A 156 -12.68 -7.72 -2.17
CA ARG A 156 -13.68 -7.93 -1.12
C ARG A 156 -13.12 -7.71 0.29
N VAL A 157 -13.95 -7.11 1.13
CA VAL A 157 -13.68 -6.84 2.55
C VAL A 157 -13.24 -8.10 3.31
N LEU A 158 -12.55 -7.91 4.43
CA LEU A 158 -12.11 -9.02 5.27
C LEU A 158 -13.31 -9.77 5.84
N GLU A 159 -13.34 -11.08 5.58
CA GLU A 159 -14.33 -12.01 6.11
C GLU A 159 -13.55 -13.21 6.64
N LEU A 160 -13.64 -13.46 7.95
CA LEU A 160 -13.01 -14.59 8.63
C LEU A 160 -14.07 -15.36 9.41
N GLU A 161 -13.93 -16.68 9.50
CA GLU A 161 -14.78 -17.48 10.38
C GLU A 161 -14.60 -17.04 11.84
N GLY A 162 -15.71 -16.84 12.55
CA GLY A 162 -15.70 -16.36 13.93
C GLY A 162 -15.29 -14.89 14.10
N MET A 163 -15.15 -14.12 13.01
CA MET A 163 -14.96 -12.67 13.07
C MET A 163 -16.12 -12.02 13.84
N PRO A 164 -15.85 -11.15 14.83
CA PRO A 164 -16.91 -10.49 15.56
C PRO A 164 -17.83 -9.71 14.63
N GLU A 165 -19.13 -9.71 14.91
CA GLU A 165 -20.10 -8.93 14.13
C GLU A 165 -19.73 -7.44 14.13
N HIS A 166 -20.00 -6.78 13.01
CA HIS A 166 -19.70 -5.37 12.77
C HIS A 166 -18.21 -5.01 12.93
N SER A 167 -17.31 -5.97 12.72
CA SER A 167 -15.88 -5.69 12.69
C SER A 167 -15.52 -4.78 11.52
N LYS A 168 -14.56 -3.88 11.72
CA LYS A 168 -14.08 -2.93 10.70
C LYS A 168 -12.61 -3.14 10.41
N SER A 169 -12.20 -2.92 9.16
CA SER A 169 -10.79 -2.94 8.76
C SER A 169 -10.35 -1.67 8.04
N VAL A 170 -9.06 -1.33 8.22
CA VAL A 170 -8.36 -0.31 7.44
C VAL A 170 -7.22 -0.92 6.64
N GLU A 171 -6.95 -0.41 5.45
CA GLU A 171 -5.75 -0.72 4.67
C GLU A 171 -4.63 0.26 4.99
N LEU A 172 -3.43 -0.28 5.25
CA LEU A 172 -2.18 0.46 5.38
C LEU A 172 -1.37 0.44 4.08
N SER A 173 -0.93 1.62 3.66
CA SER A 173 0.13 1.81 2.68
C SER A 173 1.24 2.69 3.27
N VAL A 174 2.50 2.27 3.16
CA VAL A 174 3.65 2.99 3.73
C VAL A 174 4.89 2.89 2.84
N TYR A 175 5.54 4.03 2.64
CA TYR A 175 6.82 4.17 1.93
C TYR A 175 7.69 5.21 2.64
N GLY A 176 9.00 5.02 2.61
CA GLY A 176 9.96 5.98 3.16
C GLY A 176 11.30 5.88 2.45
N TYR A 177 11.80 6.99 1.92
CA TYR A 177 13.02 7.08 1.14
C TYR A 177 13.93 8.19 1.67
N LEU A 178 15.23 7.95 1.70
CA LEU A 178 16.21 9.00 1.98
C LEU A 178 16.27 9.97 0.79
N PRO A 179 16.39 11.29 1.02
CA PRO A 179 16.60 12.28 -0.04
C PRO A 179 17.77 11.90 -0.97
N GLY A 180 17.62 12.17 -2.26
CA GLY A 180 18.64 11.92 -3.29
C GLY A 180 19.00 10.44 -3.52
N SER A 181 18.28 9.50 -2.90
CA SER A 181 18.63 8.07 -2.97
C SER A 181 17.88 7.28 -4.05
N LEU A 182 16.90 7.91 -4.71
CA LEU A 182 16.21 7.33 -5.85
C LEU A 182 17.21 6.98 -6.95
N ILE A 183 17.00 5.87 -7.65
CA ILE A 183 17.90 5.40 -8.72
C ILE A 183 18.09 6.50 -9.77
N VAL A 184 16.99 7.09 -10.26
CA VAL A 184 17.05 8.17 -11.26
C VAL A 184 17.84 9.39 -10.76
N ASP A 185 17.72 9.74 -9.49
CA ASP A 185 18.41 10.90 -8.92
C ASP A 185 19.91 10.63 -8.71
N ALA A 186 20.25 9.41 -8.30
CA ALA A 186 21.63 9.04 -8.01
C ALA A 186 22.43 8.69 -9.27
N THR A 187 21.79 8.19 -10.33
CA THR A 187 22.50 7.65 -11.51
C THR A 187 22.00 8.18 -12.85
N GLY A 188 20.89 8.92 -12.90
CA GLY A 188 20.24 9.33 -14.15
C GLY A 188 19.54 8.20 -14.90
N ASP A 189 19.39 7.02 -14.29
CA ASP A 189 18.92 5.82 -14.98
C ASP A 189 17.42 5.60 -14.78
N GLN A 190 16.62 6.20 -15.67
CA GLN A 190 15.17 6.09 -15.63
C GLN A 190 14.68 4.66 -15.85
N GLU A 191 15.31 3.92 -16.77
CA GLU A 191 14.88 2.57 -17.11
C GLU A 191 15.09 1.58 -15.95
N MET A 192 16.23 1.68 -15.29
CA MET A 192 16.51 0.90 -14.09
C MET A 192 15.58 1.30 -12.94
N ASN A 193 15.27 2.59 -12.80
CA ASN A 193 14.28 3.06 -11.83
C ASN A 193 12.91 2.43 -12.09
N ASP A 194 12.44 2.43 -13.32
CA ASP A 194 11.14 1.88 -13.71
C ASP A 194 11.07 0.35 -13.54
N PHE A 195 12.16 -0.34 -13.87
CA PHE A 195 12.30 -1.78 -13.64
C PHE A 195 12.24 -2.13 -12.16
N VAL A 196 12.99 -1.40 -11.31
CA VAL A 196 12.94 -1.63 -9.87
C VAL A 196 11.57 -1.27 -9.30
N ALA A 197 10.92 -0.21 -9.78
CA ALA A 197 9.60 0.20 -9.31
C ALA A 197 8.51 -0.85 -9.59
N SER A 198 8.51 -1.44 -10.81
CA SER A 198 7.46 -2.36 -11.26
C SER A 198 8.01 -3.40 -12.23
N PRO A 199 8.76 -4.42 -11.74
CA PRO A 199 9.44 -5.37 -12.61
C PRO A 199 8.47 -6.26 -13.41
N PHE A 200 7.23 -6.41 -12.96
CA PHE A 200 6.21 -7.21 -13.65
C PHE A 200 5.82 -6.63 -15.01
N ARG A 201 6.05 -5.32 -15.25
CA ARG A 201 5.83 -4.67 -16.56
C ARG A 201 6.81 -5.12 -17.64
N PHE A 202 7.86 -5.84 -17.27
CA PHE A 202 8.93 -6.30 -18.16
C PHE A 202 8.84 -7.81 -18.45
N VAL A 203 7.88 -8.53 -17.85
CA VAL A 203 7.76 -9.99 -17.98
C VAL A 203 7.49 -10.44 -19.42
N ASP A 204 6.86 -9.59 -20.22
CA ASP A 204 6.61 -9.79 -21.65
C ASP A 204 7.86 -9.56 -22.54
N GLN A 205 8.93 -9.01 -21.97
CA GLN A 205 10.22 -8.74 -22.61
C GLN A 205 11.34 -9.49 -21.87
N PRO A 206 11.36 -10.84 -21.91
CA PRO A 206 12.19 -11.66 -21.03
C PRO A 206 13.70 -11.38 -21.15
N GLU A 207 14.21 -11.08 -22.35
CA GLU A 207 15.62 -10.72 -22.54
C GLU A 207 15.96 -9.40 -21.83
N LYS A 208 15.10 -8.39 -21.97
CA LYS A 208 15.25 -7.09 -21.32
C LYS A 208 15.10 -7.20 -19.80
N PHE A 209 14.13 -8.00 -19.36
CA PHE A 209 13.97 -8.32 -17.94
C PHE A 209 15.27 -8.90 -17.38
N LEU A 210 15.87 -9.89 -18.05
CA LEU A 210 17.09 -10.53 -17.56
C LEU A 210 18.29 -9.57 -17.54
N GLU A 211 18.41 -8.69 -18.52
CA GLU A 211 19.41 -7.62 -18.52
C GLU A 211 19.29 -6.74 -17.28
N LEU A 212 18.09 -6.20 -17.02
CA LEU A 212 17.82 -5.31 -15.90
C LEU A 212 17.87 -6.04 -14.56
N PHE A 213 17.39 -7.28 -14.51
CA PHE A 213 17.51 -8.17 -13.35
C PHE A 213 18.96 -8.39 -12.96
N ASN A 214 19.86 -8.67 -13.90
CA ASN A 214 21.28 -8.89 -13.61
C ASN A 214 21.96 -7.64 -13.03
N ARG A 215 21.48 -6.45 -13.42
CA ARG A 215 21.91 -5.17 -12.84
C ARG A 215 21.31 -4.97 -11.44
N ALA A 216 20.02 -5.25 -11.27
CA ALA A 216 19.31 -5.18 -9.98
C ALA A 216 19.86 -6.16 -8.94
N TRP A 217 20.22 -7.37 -9.36
CA TRP A 217 20.75 -8.45 -8.53
C TRP A 217 22.03 -8.08 -7.79
N LYS A 218 22.84 -7.23 -8.42
CA LYS A 218 24.09 -6.69 -7.85
C LYS A 218 23.86 -5.44 -7.03
N SER A 219 22.66 -4.86 -7.07
CA SER A 219 22.28 -3.72 -6.25
C SER A 219 21.80 -4.18 -4.88
N ALA A 220 21.97 -3.35 -3.85
CA ALA A 220 21.44 -3.62 -2.51
C ALA A 220 19.93 -3.30 -2.38
N ARG A 221 19.20 -3.21 -3.51
CA ARG A 221 17.78 -2.81 -3.55
C ARG A 221 16.89 -4.02 -3.82
N SER A 222 15.79 -4.11 -3.09
CA SER A 222 14.72 -5.08 -3.35
C SER A 222 13.83 -4.60 -4.51
N PRO A 223 13.05 -5.48 -5.18
CA PRO A 223 12.03 -5.03 -6.10
C PRO A 223 11.01 -4.14 -5.37
N GLY A 224 10.53 -3.08 -6.01
CA GLY A 224 9.72 -2.01 -5.44
C GLY A 224 10.50 -0.97 -4.63
N GLN A 225 11.81 -1.15 -4.42
CA GLN A 225 12.63 -0.25 -3.60
C GLN A 225 13.51 0.66 -4.47
N THR A 226 12.91 1.70 -5.06
CA THR A 226 13.61 2.65 -5.95
C THR A 226 14.59 3.57 -5.22
N GLY A 227 14.46 3.76 -3.91
CA GLY A 227 15.35 4.56 -3.06
C GLY A 227 15.82 3.82 -1.81
N SER A 228 16.85 4.34 -1.14
CA SER A 228 17.28 3.82 0.16
C SER A 228 16.22 4.12 1.21
N ALA A 229 15.85 3.13 2.02
CA ALA A 229 14.78 3.29 3.00
C ALA A 229 15.18 4.24 4.14
N VAL A 230 14.22 5.00 4.67
CA VAL A 230 14.40 5.71 5.96
C VAL A 230 14.36 4.68 7.10
N PRO A 231 15.45 4.48 7.86
CA PRO A 231 15.59 3.34 8.79
C PRO A 231 14.50 3.19 9.85
N ASP A 232 13.92 4.27 10.36
CA ASP A 232 12.94 4.20 11.45
C ASP A 232 11.49 4.03 10.99
N VAL A 233 11.19 4.21 9.69
CA VAL A 233 9.83 4.11 9.13
C VAL A 233 9.25 2.72 9.32
N ALA A 234 9.95 1.67 8.87
CA ALA A 234 9.47 0.29 8.99
C ALA A 234 9.37 -0.21 10.45
N ARG A 235 10.00 0.49 11.39
CA ARG A 235 9.99 0.15 12.82
C ARG A 235 8.90 0.88 13.60
N LEU A 236 8.67 2.16 13.30
CA LEU A 236 7.81 3.03 14.11
C LEU A 236 6.40 3.21 13.53
N VAL A 237 6.28 3.26 12.20
CA VAL A 237 4.98 3.51 11.55
C VAL A 237 3.94 2.44 11.88
N PRO A 238 4.22 1.12 11.84
CA PRO A 238 3.21 0.10 12.13
C PRO A 238 2.52 0.32 13.48
N THR A 239 3.30 0.54 14.55
CA THR A 239 2.72 0.77 15.88
C THR A 239 1.89 2.06 15.93
N ALA A 240 2.31 3.12 15.25
CA ALA A 240 1.56 4.38 15.22
C ALA A 240 0.19 4.23 14.54
N VAL A 241 0.16 3.57 13.37
CA VAL A 241 -1.08 3.36 12.61
C VAL A 241 -2.01 2.34 13.26
N GLU A 242 -1.47 1.29 13.89
CA GLU A 242 -2.25 0.34 14.69
C GLU A 242 -2.97 1.05 15.82
N ARG A 243 -2.28 1.94 16.53
CA ARG A 243 -2.89 2.75 17.60
C ARG A 243 -3.97 3.68 17.08
N PHE A 244 -3.76 4.33 15.93
CA PHE A 244 -4.80 5.16 15.31
C PHE A 244 -6.03 4.33 14.94
N ALA A 245 -5.84 3.16 14.32
CA ALA A 245 -6.93 2.27 13.97
C ALA A 245 -7.73 1.82 15.21
N VAL A 246 -7.05 1.39 16.28
CA VAL A 246 -7.70 1.02 17.55
C VAL A 246 -8.48 2.19 18.16
N ASN A 247 -7.87 3.38 18.23
CA ASN A 247 -8.52 4.56 18.79
C ASN A 247 -9.77 4.99 18.00
N GLN A 248 -9.81 4.67 16.70
CA GLN A 248 -10.95 4.94 15.82
C GLN A 248 -11.94 3.76 15.75
N GLY A 249 -11.78 2.74 16.60
CA GLY A 249 -12.71 1.62 16.73
C GLY A 249 -12.60 0.57 15.62
N TYR A 250 -11.44 0.45 14.98
CA TYR A 250 -11.16 -0.62 14.02
C TYR A 250 -10.63 -1.88 14.71
N ASP A 251 -11.04 -3.02 14.19
CA ASP A 251 -10.73 -4.34 14.72
C ASP A 251 -9.55 -4.99 14.03
N TYR A 252 -9.34 -4.63 12.76
CA TYR A 252 -8.32 -5.21 11.90
C TYR A 252 -7.59 -4.11 11.12
N ILE A 253 -6.32 -4.36 10.84
CA ILE A 253 -5.54 -3.62 9.85
C ILE A 253 -5.06 -4.58 8.78
N GLU A 254 -5.13 -4.15 7.54
CA GLU A 254 -4.79 -4.94 6.37
C GLU A 254 -3.70 -4.25 5.56
N ASN A 255 -2.96 -5.01 4.76
CA ASN A 255 -2.06 -4.48 3.75
C ASN A 255 -2.09 -5.36 2.49
N ALA A 256 -1.68 -4.77 1.37
CA ALA A 256 -1.38 -5.49 0.14
C ALA A 256 0.15 -5.58 -0.02
N SER A 257 0.74 -6.69 0.41
CA SER A 257 2.20 -6.83 0.42
C SER A 257 2.73 -7.04 -1.00
N SER A 258 3.34 -6.01 -1.59
CA SER A 258 3.72 -5.95 -3.01
C SER A 258 4.78 -6.96 -3.45
N HIS A 259 5.69 -7.36 -2.55
CA HIS A 259 6.83 -8.24 -2.83
C HIS A 259 7.18 -9.13 -1.63
N TYR A 260 7.94 -10.20 -1.89
CA TYR A 260 8.29 -11.22 -0.89
C TYR A 260 8.88 -10.64 0.41
N HIS A 261 9.88 -9.77 0.31
CA HIS A 261 10.51 -9.19 1.50
C HIS A 261 9.56 -8.36 2.37
N VAL A 262 8.52 -7.74 1.76
CA VAL A 262 7.46 -6.99 2.45
C VAL A 262 6.51 -7.95 3.16
N ALA A 263 6.07 -9.02 2.49
CA ALA A 263 5.21 -10.02 3.12
C ALA A 263 5.91 -10.70 4.31
N ARG A 264 7.18 -11.07 4.17
CA ARG A 264 7.98 -11.64 5.28
C ARG A 264 8.15 -10.65 6.43
N TRP A 265 8.26 -9.35 6.14
CA TRP A 265 8.28 -8.31 7.17
C TRP A 265 6.92 -8.20 7.87
N ALA A 266 5.82 -8.17 7.12
CA ALA A 266 4.47 -8.10 7.67
C ALA A 266 4.17 -9.29 8.59
N GLU A 267 4.52 -10.52 8.19
CA GLU A 267 4.42 -11.71 9.05
C GLU A 267 5.21 -11.55 10.36
N SER A 268 6.43 -11.01 10.28
CA SER A 268 7.29 -10.82 11.46
C SER A 268 6.70 -9.85 12.50
N ILE A 269 5.76 -8.98 12.09
CA ILE A 269 5.06 -8.04 12.97
C ILE A 269 3.60 -8.45 13.24
N GLY A 270 3.24 -9.69 12.89
CA GLY A 270 1.99 -10.33 13.30
C GLY A 270 0.88 -10.36 12.25
N TYR A 271 1.15 -9.96 11.00
CA TYR A 271 0.18 -10.13 9.91
C TYR A 271 0.06 -11.59 9.50
N ARG A 272 -1.11 -11.94 8.96
CA ARG A 272 -1.48 -13.26 8.46
C ARG A 272 -2.03 -13.11 7.04
N TYR A 273 -1.83 -14.10 6.19
CA TYR A 273 -2.45 -14.13 4.87
C TYR A 273 -3.96 -14.27 4.99
N THR A 274 -4.69 -13.52 4.16
CA THR A 274 -6.16 -13.60 4.12
C THR A 274 -6.66 -14.84 3.37
N CYS A 275 -5.86 -15.39 2.45
CA CYS A 275 -6.25 -16.45 1.51
C CYS A 275 -5.31 -17.67 1.52
N GLU A 276 -5.88 -18.89 1.51
CA GLU A 276 -5.14 -20.18 1.59
C GLU A 276 -4.23 -20.39 0.39
N GLU A 277 -4.72 -20.08 -0.81
CA GLU A 277 -3.95 -20.23 -2.04
C GLU A 277 -2.75 -19.28 -2.06
N GLN A 278 -2.91 -18.07 -1.51
CA GLN A 278 -1.82 -17.10 -1.38
C GLN A 278 -0.78 -17.56 -0.36
N ASP A 279 -1.20 -18.02 0.82
CA ASP A 279 -0.29 -18.57 1.83
C ASP A 279 0.46 -19.82 1.31
N ALA A 280 -0.24 -20.71 0.61
CA ALA A 280 0.38 -21.87 -0.04
C ALA A 280 1.43 -21.45 -1.08
N ALA A 281 1.15 -20.42 -1.88
CA ALA A 281 2.12 -19.86 -2.83
C ALA A 281 3.35 -19.30 -2.10
N ILE A 282 3.16 -18.55 -1.01
CA ILE A 282 4.29 -18.00 -0.24
C ILE A 282 5.10 -19.12 0.43
N LYS A 283 4.45 -20.15 0.98
CA LYS A 283 5.13 -21.32 1.54
C LYS A 283 5.97 -22.03 0.48
N ALA A 284 5.41 -22.27 -0.71
CA ALA A 284 6.14 -22.90 -1.81
C ALA A 284 7.36 -22.08 -2.26
N LEU A 285 7.23 -20.75 -2.35
CA LEU A 285 8.35 -19.85 -2.64
C LEU A 285 9.42 -19.89 -1.53
N THR A 286 8.99 -19.85 -0.27
CA THR A 286 9.87 -19.87 0.91
C THR A 286 10.65 -21.19 1.00
N GLU A 287 9.97 -22.32 0.78
CA GLU A 287 10.58 -23.64 0.72
C GLU A 287 11.54 -23.77 -0.47
N GLY A 288 11.19 -23.20 -1.63
CA GLY A 288 12.08 -23.14 -2.78
C GLY A 288 13.37 -22.39 -2.47
N ILE A 289 13.28 -21.20 -1.87
CA ILE A 289 14.44 -20.41 -1.45
C ILE A 289 15.29 -21.21 -0.46
N LYS A 290 14.66 -21.89 0.50
CA LYS A 290 15.35 -22.75 1.45
C LYS A 290 16.11 -23.88 0.75
N ARG A 291 15.48 -24.59 -0.20
CA ARG A 291 16.14 -25.65 -0.98
C ARG A 291 17.38 -25.14 -1.74
N LEU A 292 17.29 -23.96 -2.34
CA LEU A 292 18.43 -23.34 -3.02
C LEU A 292 19.55 -22.97 -2.05
N LYS A 293 19.21 -22.46 -0.86
CA LYS A 293 20.20 -22.17 0.19
C LYS A 293 20.87 -23.44 0.71
N ASP A 294 20.08 -24.49 0.93
CA ASP A 294 20.56 -25.80 1.38
C ASP A 294 21.47 -26.48 0.33
N SER A 295 21.34 -26.15 -0.96
CA SER A 295 22.25 -26.59 -2.04
C SER A 295 23.53 -25.75 -2.17
N GLY A 296 23.73 -24.76 -1.31
CA GLY A 296 24.95 -23.95 -1.23
C GLY A 296 24.82 -22.52 -1.77
N GLN A 297 23.65 -22.12 -2.29
CA GLN A 297 23.44 -20.73 -2.73
C GLN A 297 23.41 -19.77 -1.52
N LYS A 298 24.03 -18.60 -1.68
CA LYS A 298 24.02 -17.54 -0.66
C LYS A 298 23.24 -16.34 -1.17
N PHE A 299 22.04 -16.15 -0.62
CA PHE A 299 21.21 -15.00 -0.92
C PHE A 299 21.18 -14.00 0.23
N GLN A 300 21.31 -12.73 -0.13
CA GLN A 300 20.88 -11.63 0.72
C GLN A 300 19.35 -11.48 0.63
N ARG A 301 18.75 -10.81 1.62
CA ARG A 301 17.28 -10.65 1.69
C ARG A 301 16.65 -10.00 0.44
N HIS A 302 17.32 -9.03 -0.17
CA HIS A 302 16.83 -8.40 -1.40
C HIS A 302 16.87 -9.37 -2.59
N GLN A 303 17.91 -10.21 -2.66
CA GLN A 303 18.06 -11.25 -3.69
C GLN A 303 16.96 -12.31 -3.58
N GLU A 304 16.61 -12.76 -2.36
CA GLU A 304 15.47 -13.68 -2.16
C GLU A 304 14.19 -13.13 -2.78
N SER A 305 13.94 -11.83 -2.61
CA SER A 305 12.77 -11.18 -3.21
C SER A 305 12.84 -11.09 -4.73
N TRP A 306 14.03 -10.86 -5.29
CA TRP A 306 14.24 -10.87 -6.74
C TRP A 306 14.05 -12.26 -7.35
N VAL A 307 14.49 -13.33 -6.67
CA VAL A 307 14.25 -14.72 -7.11
C VAL A 307 12.76 -15.00 -7.25
N CYS A 308 11.91 -14.50 -6.33
CA CYS A 308 10.46 -14.65 -6.44
C CYS A 308 9.88 -13.96 -7.69
N VAL A 309 10.33 -12.74 -8.01
CA VAL A 309 9.87 -12.01 -9.21
C VAL A 309 10.30 -12.74 -10.49
N LEU A 310 11.52 -13.27 -10.53
CA LEU A 310 12.07 -14.00 -11.68
C LEU A 310 11.19 -15.19 -12.11
N GLN A 311 10.44 -15.81 -11.19
CA GLN A 311 9.58 -16.96 -11.50
C GLN A 311 8.40 -16.65 -12.43
N HIS A 312 8.17 -15.36 -12.73
CA HIS A 312 7.15 -14.95 -13.69
C HIS A 312 7.60 -15.09 -15.15
N LEU A 313 8.91 -15.24 -15.40
CA LEU A 313 9.40 -15.49 -16.75
C LEU A 313 9.03 -16.89 -17.24
N PRO A 314 8.96 -17.12 -18.57
CA PRO A 314 8.90 -18.47 -19.11
C PRO A 314 10.09 -19.31 -18.63
N ARG A 315 9.86 -20.60 -18.32
CA ARG A 315 10.87 -21.49 -17.71
C ARG A 315 12.25 -21.46 -18.38
N LYS A 316 12.30 -21.38 -19.72
CA LYS A 316 13.55 -21.33 -20.50
C LYS A 316 14.46 -20.14 -20.18
N PHE A 317 13.92 -19.08 -19.57
CA PHE A 317 14.64 -17.87 -19.17
C PHE A 317 15.00 -17.83 -17.68
N ILE A 318 14.56 -18.82 -16.88
CA ILE A 318 14.90 -18.89 -15.46
C ILE A 318 16.11 -19.81 -15.31
N PRO A 319 17.26 -19.31 -14.82
CA PRO A 319 18.42 -20.15 -14.50
C PRO A 319 18.05 -21.24 -13.50
N ASP A 320 18.61 -22.44 -13.68
CA ASP A 320 18.26 -23.61 -12.86
C ASP A 320 18.59 -23.39 -11.39
N GLU A 321 19.69 -22.68 -11.12
CA GLU A 321 20.14 -22.29 -9.79
C GLU A 321 19.24 -21.27 -9.08
N LEU A 322 18.29 -20.66 -9.81
CA LEU A 322 17.30 -19.70 -9.28
C LEU A 322 15.86 -20.20 -9.44
N TYR A 323 15.63 -21.43 -9.90
CA TYR A 323 14.29 -21.95 -10.14
C TYR A 323 13.63 -22.46 -8.85
N LEU A 324 12.43 -21.95 -8.53
CA LEU A 324 11.71 -22.28 -7.30
C LEU A 324 10.71 -23.44 -7.44
N GLY A 325 10.74 -24.17 -8.55
CA GLY A 325 9.84 -25.33 -8.76
C GLY A 325 8.45 -24.94 -9.27
N GLY A 326 8.30 -23.76 -9.89
CA GLY A 326 7.08 -23.34 -10.58
C GLY A 326 6.11 -22.48 -9.75
N ALA A 327 6.42 -22.25 -8.47
CA ALA A 327 5.68 -21.30 -7.64
C ALA A 327 5.85 -19.87 -8.17
N ARG A 328 4.78 -19.08 -8.17
CA ARG A 328 4.75 -17.70 -8.63
C ARG A 328 4.29 -16.76 -7.52
N TRP A 329 4.76 -15.52 -7.60
CA TRP A 329 4.30 -14.47 -6.71
C TRP A 329 2.82 -14.15 -7.02
N PRO A 330 1.94 -14.02 -6.00
CA PRO A 330 0.49 -14.02 -6.21
C PRO A 330 -0.12 -12.66 -6.58
N GLN A 331 0.68 -11.61 -6.77
CA GLN A 331 0.23 -10.30 -7.22
C GLN A 331 1.27 -9.67 -8.16
N ASP A 332 0.89 -8.68 -8.97
CA ASP A 332 1.80 -8.06 -9.95
C ASP A 332 1.99 -6.54 -9.77
N ASN A 333 1.31 -5.91 -8.80
CA ASN A 333 1.28 -4.46 -8.61
C ASN A 333 0.87 -3.68 -9.88
N ILE A 334 0.17 -4.32 -10.82
CA ILE A 334 -0.34 -3.73 -12.06
C ILE A 334 -1.85 -3.85 -12.10
N GLY A 335 -2.38 -5.04 -11.84
CA GLY A 335 -3.82 -5.33 -11.81
C GLY A 335 -4.42 -5.22 -10.41
N GLN A 336 -5.71 -5.55 -10.32
CA GLN A 336 -6.47 -5.56 -9.05
C GLN A 336 -6.15 -6.76 -8.14
N GLN A 337 -5.36 -7.74 -8.62
CA GLN A 337 -5.02 -8.92 -7.82
C GLN A 337 -3.97 -8.57 -6.77
N ASN A 338 -4.38 -8.53 -5.49
CA ASN A 338 -3.54 -8.15 -4.36
C ASN A 338 -3.25 -9.33 -3.43
N LEU A 339 -2.04 -9.38 -2.86
CA LEU A 339 -1.71 -10.25 -1.71
C LEU A 339 -2.18 -9.59 -0.42
N TRP A 340 -3.42 -9.87 -0.04
CA TRP A 340 -4.03 -9.30 1.15
C TRP A 340 -3.54 -10.02 2.41
N MET A 341 -3.02 -9.26 3.35
CA MET A 341 -2.67 -9.72 4.69
C MET A 341 -3.40 -8.90 5.74
N TYR A 342 -3.70 -9.49 6.89
CA TYR A 342 -4.42 -8.84 7.98
C TYR A 342 -3.75 -9.07 9.33
N LYS A 343 -3.97 -8.15 10.26
CA LYS A 343 -3.59 -8.27 11.67
C LYS A 343 -4.77 -7.85 12.55
N PRO A 344 -5.21 -8.70 13.50
CA PRO A 344 -6.21 -8.32 14.48
C PRO A 344 -5.63 -7.29 15.48
N LEU A 345 -6.42 -6.29 15.83
CA LEU A 345 -6.02 -5.16 16.67
C LEU A 345 -6.81 -5.08 17.98
N SER A 346 -8.13 -5.14 17.91
CA SER A 346 -8.98 -5.05 19.11
C SER A 346 -8.93 -6.34 19.92
N GLU A 347 -9.21 -6.27 21.22
CA GLU A 347 -9.23 -7.45 22.10
C GLU A 347 -10.18 -8.53 21.56
N ARG A 348 -11.39 -8.14 21.12
CA ARG A 348 -12.37 -9.05 20.53
C ARG A 348 -11.86 -9.73 19.25
N ALA A 349 -11.16 -8.99 18.39
CA ALA A 349 -10.59 -9.53 17.15
C ALA A 349 -9.41 -10.46 17.44
N ILE A 350 -8.58 -10.12 18.43
CA ILE A 350 -7.46 -10.94 18.88
C ILE A 350 -7.97 -12.25 19.49
N GLU A 351 -9.00 -12.20 20.32
CA GLU A 351 -9.63 -13.39 20.89
C GLU A 351 -10.27 -14.27 19.83
N ALA A 352 -11.02 -13.69 18.89
CA ALA A 352 -11.57 -14.41 17.75
C ALA A 352 -10.47 -15.11 16.94
N ALA A 353 -9.39 -14.40 16.62
CA ALA A 353 -8.24 -14.94 15.91
C ALA A 353 -7.48 -16.04 16.68
N LYS A 354 -7.50 -16.02 18.02
CA LYS A 354 -6.94 -17.10 18.85
C LYS A 354 -7.84 -18.34 18.85
N LYS A 355 -9.16 -18.14 19.01
CA LYS A 355 -10.16 -19.23 19.01
C LYS A 355 -10.23 -19.95 17.67
N ALA A 356 -10.05 -19.22 16.57
CA ALA A 356 -9.97 -19.77 15.22
C ALA A 356 -8.69 -20.61 14.96
N GLY A 357 -7.74 -20.73 15.91
CA GLY A 357 -6.57 -21.62 15.81
C GLY A 357 -5.49 -21.17 14.82
N LYS A 358 -4.76 -22.11 14.19
CA LYS A 358 -3.93 -21.83 12.99
C LYS A 358 -4.90 -21.59 11.83
N ILE A 359 -5.42 -20.38 11.80
CA ILE A 359 -6.60 -19.93 11.06
C ILE A 359 -6.66 -20.45 9.63
N GLN A 360 -7.77 -21.13 9.34
CA GLN A 360 -8.29 -21.44 8.01
C GLN A 360 -8.52 -20.13 7.27
N GLN A 361 -7.83 -19.96 6.16
CA GLN A 361 -7.90 -18.73 5.37
C GLN A 361 -9.04 -18.89 4.35
N ARG A 362 -9.47 -17.80 3.72
CA ARG A 362 -10.53 -17.92 2.70
C ARG A 362 -9.97 -18.51 1.41
N LYS A 363 -10.84 -19.09 0.57
CA LYS A 363 -10.47 -19.34 -0.83
C LYS A 363 -10.35 -18.02 -1.57
N CYS A 364 -9.28 -17.82 -2.33
CA CYS A 364 -9.12 -16.66 -3.20
C CYS A 364 -10.25 -16.59 -4.24
N GLY A 365 -10.74 -15.38 -4.53
CA GLY A 365 -11.55 -15.14 -5.72
C GLY A 365 -10.77 -15.62 -6.95
N SER A 366 -11.42 -16.40 -7.82
CA SER A 366 -10.74 -17.06 -8.94
C SER A 366 -10.39 -16.07 -10.06
N GLY A 367 -9.35 -15.26 -9.86
CA GLY A 367 -8.71 -14.46 -10.92
C GLY A 367 -7.85 -15.30 -11.87
N ALA A 368 -7.70 -16.60 -11.62
CA ALA A 368 -6.84 -17.51 -12.39
C ALA A 368 -7.36 -17.87 -13.80
N LYS A 369 -8.29 -17.10 -14.38
CA LYS A 369 -8.70 -17.27 -15.79
C LYS A 369 -8.23 -16.07 -16.61
N GLN A 370 -7.30 -16.37 -17.52
CA GLN A 370 -6.84 -15.59 -18.68
C GLN A 370 -5.58 -14.71 -18.52
N ILE A 371 -4.42 -15.36 -18.49
CA ILE A 371 -3.32 -14.96 -19.39
C ILE A 371 -3.13 -16.10 -20.40
N ALA A 372 -4.13 -16.28 -21.25
CA ALA A 372 -4.03 -17.13 -22.42
C ALA A 372 -4.57 -16.32 -23.61
N SER A 373 -3.64 -15.93 -24.48
CA SER A 373 -3.87 -15.40 -25.83
C SER A 373 -4.91 -14.29 -25.99
N LYS A 374 -4.46 -13.04 -26.01
CA LYS A 374 -4.96 -12.10 -27.04
C LYS A 374 -3.93 -12.07 -28.16
N LYS A 375 -4.04 -13.03 -29.07
CA LYS A 375 -3.64 -12.83 -30.46
C LYS A 375 -4.82 -12.14 -31.14
N GLY A 376 -4.56 -10.95 -31.64
CA GLY A 376 -5.34 -10.22 -32.64
C GLY A 376 -4.33 -9.44 -33.45
#